data_AF-A0A3N5PGF7-F1
#
_entry.id   AF-A0A3N5PGF7-F1
#
_cell.length_a   1.000
_cell.length_b   1.000
_cell.length_c   1.000
_cell.angle_alpha   90.00
_cell.angle_beta   90.00
_cell.angle_gamma   90.00
#
_symmetry.space_group_name_H-M   'P 1'
#
loop_
_entity.id
_entity.type
_entity.pdbx_description
1 polymer ?
#
loop_
_entity_poly.entity_id
_entity_poly.type
_entity_poly.pdbx_seq_one_letter_code
_entity_poly.pdbx_strand_id
1 'polypeptide(L)'
;IDDLSAAAARHIGTLVASARTARDLVIASVHWGSNWGYAIPRAEREFAHALIDTGGADVVHGHSSHHPKGIEVYRGKPIIYGCGDFLNDYEGISGHEDYRGDLSLAYFPTLDAATGELVDFRIVPMRMSRFSLHDASRSDMEWLIATLTREGRGLGTSAEIEGADIMLRW
;
A
#
# COMPACT_ATOMS: atom_id res chain seq x y z
N ILE A 1 -15.49 0.52 1.30
CA ILE A 1 -16.36 0.61 0.10
C ILE A 1 -17.10 -0.71 0.00
N ASP A 2 -18.42 -0.68 -0.20
CA ASP A 2 -19.22 -1.91 -0.10
C ASP A 2 -19.34 -2.65 -1.44
N ASP A 3 -19.09 -1.95 -2.54
CA ASP A 3 -19.08 -2.48 -3.91
C ASP A 3 -17.67 -2.38 -4.52
N LEU A 4 -16.98 -3.51 -4.60
CA LEU A 4 -15.68 -3.66 -5.28
C LEU A 4 -15.82 -4.20 -6.70
N SER A 5 -16.98 -4.06 -7.34
CA SER A 5 -17.16 -4.50 -8.72
C SER A 5 -16.34 -3.66 -9.70
N ALA A 6 -15.92 -4.29 -10.80
CA ALA A 6 -15.24 -3.60 -11.88
C ALA A 6 -16.10 -2.49 -12.52
N ALA A 7 -17.43 -2.58 -12.42
CA ALA A 7 -18.35 -1.54 -12.89
C ALA A 7 -18.26 -0.28 -12.01
N ALA A 8 -18.30 -0.45 -10.68
CA ALA A 8 -18.12 0.65 -9.74
C ALA A 8 -16.74 1.31 -9.90
N ALA A 9 -15.67 0.50 -9.99
CA ALA A 9 -14.32 0.99 -10.21
C ALA A 9 -14.20 1.86 -11.46
N ARG A 10 -14.72 1.37 -12.60
CA ARG A 10 -14.67 2.13 -13.87
C ARG A 10 -15.50 3.40 -13.83
N HIS A 11 -16.66 3.37 -13.17
CA HIS A 11 -17.50 4.54 -13.01
C HIS A 11 -16.77 5.64 -12.21
N ILE A 12 -16.25 5.28 -11.03
CA ILE A 12 -15.46 6.18 -10.19
C ILE A 12 -14.24 6.70 -10.97
N GLY A 13 -13.49 5.79 -11.57
CA GLY A 13 -12.25 6.12 -12.27
C GLY A 13 -12.47 7.05 -13.48
N THR A 14 -13.56 6.85 -14.23
CA THR A 14 -13.92 7.74 -15.36
C THR A 14 -14.36 9.12 -14.88
N LEU A 15 -15.10 9.20 -13.77
CA LEU A 15 -15.48 10.49 -13.17
C LEU A 15 -14.24 11.28 -12.76
N VAL A 16 -13.31 10.64 -12.05
CA VAL A 16 -12.05 11.26 -11.61
C VAL A 16 -11.19 11.66 -12.82
N ALA A 17 -11.05 10.78 -13.80
CA ALA A 17 -10.30 11.07 -15.03
C ALA A 17 -10.88 12.26 -15.81
N SER A 18 -12.21 12.44 -15.81
CA SER A 18 -12.85 13.58 -16.47
C SER A 18 -12.65 14.91 -15.74
N ALA A 19 -12.36 14.87 -14.44
CA ALA A 19 -12.18 16.05 -13.61
C ALA A 19 -10.71 16.49 -13.47
N ARG A 20 -9.75 15.60 -13.74
CA ARG A 20 -8.31 15.89 -13.60
C ARG A 20 -7.73 16.58 -14.84
N THR A 21 -6.69 17.35 -14.63
CA THR A 21 -5.83 17.94 -15.65
C THR A 21 -4.56 17.10 -15.86
N ALA A 22 -3.81 17.40 -16.93
CA ALA A 22 -2.54 16.73 -17.24
C ALA A 22 -1.41 16.99 -16.22
N ARG A 23 -1.62 17.87 -15.23
CA ARG A 23 -0.63 18.20 -14.19
C ARG A 23 -0.97 17.61 -12.83
N ASP A 24 -2.15 17.02 -12.69
CA ASP A 24 -2.57 16.45 -11.41
C ASP A 24 -1.95 15.07 -11.23
N LEU A 25 -1.68 14.70 -9.98
CA LEU A 25 -1.41 13.31 -9.57
C LEU A 25 -2.53 12.87 -8.64
N VAL A 26 -3.07 11.68 -8.86
CA VAL A 26 -4.26 11.20 -8.16
C VAL A 26 -3.92 10.00 -7.28
N ILE A 27 -4.24 10.13 -5.99
CA ILE A 27 -4.16 9.04 -5.02
C ILE A 27 -5.58 8.60 -4.68
N ALA A 28 -5.92 7.36 -4.99
CA ALA A 28 -7.18 6.75 -4.55
C ALA A 28 -6.95 6.08 -3.19
N SER A 29 -7.46 6.67 -2.11
CA SER A 29 -7.45 6.05 -0.77
C SER A 29 -8.69 5.17 -0.61
N VAL A 30 -8.50 3.86 -0.41
CA VAL A 30 -9.60 2.90 -0.42
C VAL A 30 -9.60 2.06 0.86
N HIS A 31 -10.70 2.13 1.59
CA HIS A 31 -10.96 1.25 2.72
C HIS A 31 -11.62 -0.05 2.23
N TRP A 32 -10.90 -1.18 2.29
CA TRP A 32 -11.38 -2.49 1.83
C TRP A 32 -10.82 -3.66 2.64
N GLY A 33 -11.35 -4.85 2.38
CA GLY A 33 -10.78 -6.10 2.86
C GLY A 33 -11.02 -6.37 4.35
N SER A 34 -10.40 -7.44 4.83
CA SER A 34 -10.39 -7.83 6.24
C SER A 34 -9.36 -7.03 7.02
N ASN A 35 -9.62 -6.82 8.31
CA ASN A 35 -8.70 -6.19 9.26
C ASN A 35 -7.39 -6.98 9.46
N TRP A 36 -7.43 -8.30 9.22
CA TRP A 36 -6.26 -9.19 9.31
C TRP A 36 -6.24 -10.20 8.16
N GLY A 37 -5.04 -10.58 7.75
CA GLY A 37 -4.80 -11.58 6.71
C GLY A 37 -4.11 -10.99 5.48
N TYR A 38 -3.21 -11.78 4.89
CA TYR A 38 -2.41 -11.34 3.76
C TYR A 38 -3.07 -11.59 2.39
N ALA A 39 -4.13 -12.41 2.33
CA ALA A 39 -4.83 -12.66 1.08
C ALA A 39 -5.33 -11.35 0.46
N ILE A 40 -5.10 -11.19 -0.83
CA ILE A 40 -5.63 -10.09 -1.64
C ILE A 40 -6.69 -10.69 -2.57
N PRO A 41 -7.99 -10.58 -2.23
CA PRO A 41 -9.08 -11.02 -3.07
C PRO A 41 -8.98 -10.49 -4.50
N ARG A 42 -9.41 -11.31 -5.46
CA ARG A 42 -9.45 -10.93 -6.87
C ARG A 42 -10.21 -9.62 -7.11
N ALA A 43 -11.30 -9.40 -6.39
CA ALA A 43 -12.09 -8.17 -6.49
C ALA A 43 -11.30 -6.91 -6.09
N GLU A 44 -10.48 -6.97 -5.04
CA GLU A 44 -9.61 -5.83 -4.65
C GLU A 44 -8.60 -5.51 -5.78
N ARG A 45 -8.00 -6.54 -6.38
CA ARG A 45 -7.05 -6.38 -7.50
C ARG A 45 -7.72 -5.79 -8.74
N GLU A 46 -8.83 -6.38 -9.17
CA GLU A 46 -9.57 -5.90 -10.34
C GLU A 46 -10.10 -4.48 -10.15
N PHE A 47 -10.51 -4.12 -8.93
CA PHE A 47 -10.92 -2.77 -8.60
C PHE A 47 -9.76 -1.78 -8.72
N ALA A 48 -8.61 -2.08 -8.11
CA ALA A 48 -7.41 -1.24 -8.19
C ALA A 48 -6.90 -1.08 -9.63
N HIS A 49 -6.86 -2.17 -10.40
CA HIS A 49 -6.46 -2.16 -11.81
C HIS A 49 -7.42 -1.31 -12.65
N ALA A 50 -8.73 -1.43 -12.44
CA ALA A 50 -9.72 -0.65 -13.17
C ALA A 50 -9.61 0.86 -12.88
N LEU A 51 -9.32 1.27 -11.64
CA LEU A 51 -9.07 2.68 -11.32
C LEU A 51 -7.87 3.24 -12.11
N ILE A 52 -6.80 2.45 -12.21
CA ILE A 52 -5.60 2.80 -12.98
C ILE A 52 -5.89 2.82 -14.48
N ASP A 53 -6.57 1.79 -15.01
CA ASP A 53 -6.85 1.63 -16.44
C ASP A 53 -7.72 2.76 -17.00
N THR A 54 -8.63 3.33 -16.20
CA THR A 54 -9.43 4.49 -16.61
C THR A 54 -8.68 5.83 -16.49
N GLY A 55 -7.44 5.84 -15.98
CA GLY A 55 -6.69 7.06 -15.67
C GLY A 55 -7.15 7.78 -14.39
N GLY A 56 -7.95 7.10 -13.56
CA GLY A 56 -8.56 7.64 -12.35
C GLY A 56 -7.66 7.58 -11.11
N ALA A 57 -6.51 6.90 -11.19
CA ALA A 57 -5.52 6.83 -10.13
C ALA A 57 -4.10 6.70 -10.69
N ASP A 58 -3.13 7.31 -10.00
CA ASP A 58 -1.69 7.10 -10.17
C ASP A 58 -1.09 6.34 -8.99
N VAL A 59 -1.72 6.41 -7.82
CA VAL A 59 -1.44 5.57 -6.65
C VAL A 59 -2.76 5.04 -6.10
N VAL A 60 -2.80 3.76 -5.74
CA VAL A 60 -3.90 3.20 -4.96
C VAL A 60 -3.41 2.89 -3.56
N HIS A 61 -3.95 3.60 -2.58
CA HIS A 61 -3.62 3.50 -1.17
C HIS A 61 -4.72 2.75 -0.43
N GLY A 62 -4.59 1.42 -0.40
CA GLY A 62 -5.50 0.52 0.31
C GLY A 62 -5.20 0.48 1.81
N HIS A 63 -6.25 0.55 2.61
CA HIS A 63 -6.17 0.51 4.07
C HIS A 63 -7.36 -0.26 4.65
N SER A 64 -7.28 -0.55 5.95
CA SER A 64 -8.20 -1.35 6.82
C SER A 64 -7.45 -2.51 7.46
N SER A 65 -6.50 -3.12 6.74
CA SER A 65 -5.61 -4.08 7.38
C SER A 65 -4.72 -3.35 8.38
N HIS A 66 -4.68 -3.82 9.63
CA HIS A 66 -3.84 -3.26 10.70
C HIS A 66 -2.36 -3.65 10.57
N HIS A 67 -1.97 -4.16 9.41
CA HIS A 67 -0.63 -4.57 9.06
C HIS A 67 -0.37 -4.35 7.56
N PRO A 68 0.90 -4.20 7.15
CA PRO A 68 1.26 -4.14 5.75
C PRO A 68 0.86 -5.42 4.99
N LYS A 69 0.35 -5.26 3.77
CA LYS A 69 0.10 -6.34 2.80
C LYS A 69 1.05 -6.21 1.60
N GLY A 70 0.94 -7.14 0.65
CA GLY A 70 1.69 -7.08 -0.60
C GLY A 70 1.46 -5.77 -1.36
N ILE A 71 2.50 -5.32 -2.06
CA ILE A 71 2.49 -4.14 -2.91
C ILE A 71 2.66 -4.60 -4.36
N GLU A 72 1.90 -4.02 -5.29
CA GLU A 72 2.00 -4.29 -6.73
C GLU A 72 2.38 -3.00 -7.46
N VAL A 73 3.13 -3.11 -8.55
CA VAL A 73 3.30 -2.01 -9.51
C VAL A 73 2.62 -2.41 -10.81
N TYR A 74 1.41 -1.91 -11.02
CA TYR A 74 0.58 -2.22 -12.18
C TYR A 74 0.64 -1.07 -13.19
N ARG A 75 1.13 -1.35 -14.41
CA ARG A 75 1.33 -0.33 -15.46
C ARG A 75 2.13 0.88 -14.97
N GLY A 76 3.20 0.61 -14.24
CA GLY A 76 4.07 1.64 -13.67
C GLY A 76 3.48 2.38 -12.46
N LYS A 77 2.32 1.99 -11.93
CA LYS A 77 1.64 2.70 -10.84
C LYS A 77 1.53 1.83 -9.58
N PRO A 78 1.92 2.33 -8.38
CA PRO A 78 1.91 1.52 -7.17
C PRO A 78 0.49 1.31 -6.62
N ILE A 79 0.25 0.08 -6.15
CA ILE A 79 -0.94 -0.34 -5.42
C ILE A 79 -0.47 -0.91 -4.08
N ILE A 80 -0.79 -0.21 -3.00
CA ILE A 80 -0.57 -0.67 -1.63
C ILE A 80 -1.88 -1.33 -1.19
N TYR A 81 -1.94 -2.67 -1.15
CA TYR A 81 -3.21 -3.36 -0.85
C TYR A 81 -3.65 -3.27 0.62
N GLY A 82 -2.72 -2.92 1.50
CA GLY A 82 -2.96 -2.71 2.91
C GLY A 82 -1.76 -2.00 3.50
N CYS A 83 -1.92 -0.72 3.84
CA CYS A 83 -0.82 0.12 4.29
C CYS A 83 -0.38 -0.15 5.73
N GLY A 84 -1.20 -0.88 6.51
CA GLY A 84 -1.03 -0.97 7.95
C GLY A 84 -1.37 0.35 8.64
N ASP A 85 -1.13 0.38 9.95
CA ASP A 85 -1.33 1.58 10.73
C ASP A 85 -0.04 2.38 10.80
N PHE A 86 -0.12 3.69 10.57
CA PHE A 86 1.04 4.56 10.80
C PHE A 86 1.10 5.00 12.27
N LEU A 87 0.05 5.66 12.75
CA LEU A 87 -0.14 6.01 14.15
C LEU A 87 -1.62 5.81 14.48
N ASN A 88 -1.93 5.12 15.58
CA ASN A 88 -3.31 4.91 16.00
C ASN A 88 -3.43 4.75 17.53
N ASP A 89 -4.67 4.67 18.01
CA ASP A 89 -5.02 4.38 19.40
C ASP A 89 -5.33 2.89 19.67
N TYR A 90 -5.07 2.01 18.69
CA TYR A 90 -5.34 0.57 18.74
C TYR A 90 -4.14 -0.25 19.28
N GLU A 91 -3.19 0.39 19.95
CA GLU A 91 -2.09 -0.34 20.60
C GLU A 91 -2.66 -1.35 21.60
N GLY A 92 -2.48 -2.65 21.30
CA GLY A 92 -2.91 -3.74 22.18
C GLY A 92 -4.14 -4.55 21.74
N ILE A 93 -4.56 -4.50 20.46
CA ILE A 93 -5.43 -5.57 19.94
C ILE A 93 -4.67 -6.91 20.04
N SER A 94 -5.14 -7.79 20.92
CA SER A 94 -4.52 -9.10 21.17
C SER A 94 -5.06 -10.19 20.25
N GLY A 95 -4.28 -11.26 20.08
CA GLY A 95 -4.64 -12.42 19.26
C GLY A 95 -4.23 -12.34 17.78
N HIS A 96 -3.51 -11.28 17.41
CA HIS A 96 -3.05 -10.98 16.05
C HIS A 96 -1.56 -10.58 16.00
N GLU A 97 -0.78 -10.96 17.01
CA GLU A 97 0.61 -10.57 17.20
C GLU A 97 1.51 -11.01 16.03
N ASP A 98 1.17 -12.12 15.37
CA ASP A 98 1.88 -12.66 14.20
C ASP A 98 1.88 -11.70 13.00
N TYR A 99 0.94 -10.75 12.94
CA TYR A 99 0.88 -9.73 11.90
C TYR A 99 1.78 -8.52 12.18
N ARG A 100 2.33 -8.41 13.40
CA ARG A 100 3.19 -7.29 13.82
C ARG A 100 2.57 -5.92 13.51
N GLY A 101 1.33 -5.70 13.95
CA GLY A 101 0.65 -4.41 13.82
C GLY A 101 1.33 -3.26 14.58
N ASP A 102 2.33 -3.57 15.42
CA ASP A 102 3.22 -2.59 16.03
C ASP A 102 4.25 -2.00 15.04
N LEU A 103 4.45 -2.62 13.87
CA LEU A 103 5.36 -2.13 12.84
C LEU A 103 4.60 -1.26 11.83
N SER A 104 4.94 0.02 11.86
CA SER A 104 4.36 1.06 11.03
C SER A 104 5.26 1.38 9.84
N LEU A 105 4.69 1.70 8.68
CA LEU A 105 5.46 2.05 7.48
C LEU A 105 5.08 3.43 6.97
N ALA A 106 6.06 4.31 6.76
CA ALA A 106 5.86 5.53 5.98
C ALA A 106 6.26 5.27 4.52
N TYR A 107 5.32 5.50 3.59
CA TYR A 107 5.50 5.23 2.17
C TYR A 107 5.88 6.51 1.41
N PHE A 108 6.99 6.47 0.68
CA PHE A 108 7.51 7.58 -0.14
C PHE A 108 7.70 7.15 -1.60
N PRO A 109 6.60 6.98 -2.37
CA PRO A 109 6.71 6.81 -3.81
C PRO A 109 7.11 8.13 -4.49
N THR A 110 8.09 8.08 -5.38
CA THR A 110 8.46 9.16 -6.29
C THR A 110 7.86 8.87 -7.65
N LEU A 111 7.05 9.80 -8.17
CA LEU A 111 6.38 9.66 -9.46
C LEU A 111 6.93 10.65 -10.49
N ASP A 112 6.99 10.23 -11.75
CA ASP A 112 7.15 11.15 -12.87
C ASP A 112 5.89 12.03 -12.98
N ALA A 113 6.08 13.36 -12.94
CA ALA A 113 4.96 14.30 -12.88
C ALA A 113 4.17 14.41 -14.19
N ALA A 114 4.70 13.92 -15.32
CA ALA A 114 4.03 13.96 -16.62
C ALA A 114 3.27 12.66 -16.91
N THR A 115 3.81 11.51 -16.51
CA THR A 115 3.22 10.19 -16.81
C THR A 115 2.51 9.56 -15.61
N GLY A 116 2.84 9.99 -14.39
CA GLY A 116 2.39 9.35 -13.15
C GLY A 116 3.05 8.00 -12.90
N GLU A 117 4.09 7.64 -13.65
CA GLU A 117 4.83 6.39 -13.46
C GLU A 117 5.76 6.46 -12.24
N LEU A 118 5.89 5.34 -11.54
CA LEU A 118 6.75 5.16 -10.39
C LEU A 118 8.21 5.15 -10.81
N VAL A 119 8.98 6.07 -10.23
CA VAL A 119 10.43 6.21 -10.43
C VAL A 119 11.19 5.53 -9.30
N ASP A 120 10.74 5.75 -8.07
CA ASP A 120 11.35 5.20 -6.87
C ASP A 120 10.29 4.91 -5.80
N PHE A 121 10.52 3.94 -4.94
CA PHE A 121 9.61 3.65 -3.84
C PHE A 121 10.36 3.26 -2.58
N ARG A 122 10.59 4.28 -1.76
CA ARG A 122 11.22 4.18 -0.45
C ARG A 122 10.18 4.02 0.65
N ILE A 123 10.48 3.20 1.63
CA ILE A 123 9.62 2.88 2.76
C ILE A 123 10.45 3.08 4.03
N VAL A 124 10.00 3.94 4.93
CA VAL A 124 10.69 4.16 6.21
C VAL A 124 10.01 3.30 7.28
N PRO A 125 10.71 2.30 7.84
CA PRO A 125 10.16 1.39 8.83
C PRO A 125 10.21 2.03 10.23
N MET A 126 9.07 2.01 10.91
CA MET A 126 8.90 2.53 12.26
C MET A 126 8.29 1.45 13.15
N ARG A 127 8.41 1.66 14.46
CA ARG A 127 7.71 0.87 15.47
C ARG A 127 6.88 1.79 16.34
N MET A 128 5.59 1.49 16.43
CA MET A 128 4.67 2.13 17.34
C MET A 128 4.80 1.50 18.73
N SER A 129 4.98 2.34 19.74
CA SER A 129 5.00 1.95 21.15
C SER A 129 4.54 3.12 22.00
N ARG A 130 3.64 2.86 22.95
CA ARG A 130 3.06 3.84 23.87
C ARG A 130 2.51 5.08 23.14
N PHE A 131 1.74 4.84 22.07
CA PHE A 131 1.19 5.88 21.20
C PHE A 131 2.25 6.84 20.61
N SER A 132 3.47 6.36 20.42
CA SER A 132 4.56 7.13 19.83
C SER A 132 5.35 6.31 18.81
N LEU A 133 5.93 7.00 17.83
CA LEU A 133 6.75 6.38 16.79
C LEU A 133 8.22 6.38 17.19
N HIS A 134 8.84 5.23 17.00
CA HIS A 134 10.27 5.01 17.18
C HIS A 134 10.86 4.39 15.91
N ASP A 135 12.15 4.54 15.72
CA ASP A 135 12.86 3.84 14.66
C ASP A 135 12.71 2.32 14.83
N ALA A 136 12.43 1.63 13.73
CA ALA A 136 12.39 0.17 13.73
C ALA A 136 13.79 -0.40 14.02
N SER A 137 13.86 -1.47 14.82
CA SER A 137 15.13 -2.16 15.05
C SER A 137 15.59 -2.90 13.78
N ARG A 138 16.86 -3.31 13.74
CA ARG A 138 17.38 -4.15 12.66
C ARG A 138 16.56 -5.43 12.45
N SER A 139 16.16 -6.09 13.54
CA SER A 139 15.31 -7.28 13.49
C SER A 139 13.89 -6.99 13.00
N ASP A 140 13.35 -5.82 13.31
CA ASP A 140 12.04 -5.40 12.80
C ASP A 140 12.09 -5.16 11.29
N MET A 141 13.15 -4.51 10.80
CA MET A 141 13.38 -4.31 9.36
C MET A 141 13.53 -5.64 8.62
N GLU A 142 14.27 -6.60 9.18
CA GLU A 142 14.44 -7.93 8.58
C GLU A 142 13.11 -8.68 8.50
N TRP A 143 12.26 -8.56 9.53
CA TRP A 143 10.91 -9.13 9.50
C TRP A 143 10.03 -8.45 8.43
N LEU A 144 10.06 -7.10 8.34
CA LEU A 144 9.29 -6.34 7.35
C LEU A 144 9.71 -6.70 5.93
N ILE A 145 11.02 -6.78 5.65
CA ILE A 145 11.55 -7.16 4.34
C ILE A 145 11.12 -8.57 3.96
N ALA A 146 11.21 -9.52 4.90
CA ALA A 146 10.78 -10.89 4.67
C ALA A 146 9.27 -10.97 4.39
N THR A 147 8.45 -10.22 5.14
CA THR A 147 7.00 -10.15 4.95
C THR A 147 6.64 -9.49 3.61
N LEU A 148 7.15 -8.29 3.32
CA LEU A 148 6.88 -7.59 2.06
C LEU A 148 7.33 -8.41 0.84
N THR A 149 8.48 -9.08 0.92
CA THR A 149 8.98 -9.96 -0.15
C THR A 149 8.12 -11.21 -0.31
N ARG A 150 7.67 -11.81 0.79
CA ARG A 150 6.78 -12.99 0.75
C ARG A 150 5.45 -12.65 0.09
N GLU A 151 4.82 -11.55 0.51
CA GLU A 151 3.51 -11.14 0.00
C GLU A 151 3.58 -10.46 -1.37
N GLY A 152 4.71 -9.85 -1.71
CA GLY A 152 4.96 -9.22 -3.02
C GLY A 152 5.30 -10.20 -4.14
N ARG A 153 5.81 -11.40 -3.83
CA ARG A 153 6.28 -12.38 -4.84
C ARG A 153 5.23 -12.71 -5.91
N GLY A 154 3.97 -12.88 -5.51
CA GLY A 154 2.86 -13.15 -6.43
C GLY A 154 2.39 -11.93 -7.24
N LEU A 155 2.88 -10.75 -6.88
CA LEU A 155 2.58 -9.45 -7.49
C LEU A 155 3.78 -8.91 -8.29
N GLY A 156 4.89 -9.65 -8.34
CA GLY A 156 6.11 -9.25 -9.04
C GLY A 156 7.03 -8.31 -8.26
N THR A 157 6.83 -8.14 -6.95
CA THR A 157 7.62 -7.22 -6.13
C THR A 157 8.42 -7.92 -5.04
N SER A 158 9.49 -7.25 -4.58
CA SER A 158 10.27 -7.62 -3.41
C SER A 158 10.73 -6.38 -2.65
N ALA A 159 11.29 -6.57 -1.46
CA ALA A 159 11.85 -5.50 -0.64
C ALA A 159 13.32 -5.76 -0.32
N GLU A 160 14.11 -4.70 -0.18
CA GLU A 160 15.50 -4.78 0.24
C GLU A 160 15.86 -3.63 1.19
N ILE A 161 16.94 -3.80 1.94
CA ILE A 161 17.43 -2.78 2.87
C ILE A 161 18.38 -1.82 2.16
N GLU A 162 18.18 -0.52 2.37
CA GLU A 162 19.11 0.53 1.96
C GLU A 162 19.31 1.51 3.12
N GLY A 163 20.44 1.38 3.82
CA GLY A 163 20.71 2.16 5.03
C GLY A 163 19.72 1.85 6.15
N ALA A 164 18.91 2.85 6.53
CA ALA A 164 17.86 2.74 7.53
C ALA A 164 16.46 2.54 6.92
N ASP A 165 16.36 2.54 5.59
CA ASP A 165 15.11 2.47 4.86
C ASP A 165 14.97 1.12 4.15
N ILE A 166 13.74 0.84 3.71
CA ILE A 166 13.39 -0.29 2.87
C ILE A 166 13.08 0.24 1.47
N MET A 167 13.64 -0.39 0.44
CA MET A 167 13.35 -0.10 -0.96
C MET A 167 12.49 -1.19 -1.56
N LEU A 168 11.43 -0.80 -2.26
CA LEU A 168 10.66 -1.74 -3.07
C LEU A 168 11.38 -1.98 -4.40
N ARG A 169 11.34 -3.23 -4.89
CA ARG A 169 11.78 -3.64 -6.22
C ARG A 169 10.57 -4.24 -6.98
N TRP A 170 10.43 -3.92 -8.26
CA TRP A 170 9.29 -4.30 -9.11
C TRP A 170 9.69 -4.49 -10.58
#